data_AF-A0A7J6RBA4-F1
#
_entry.id   AF-A0A7J6RBA4-F1
#
_cell.length_a   1.000
_cell.length_b   1.000
_cell.length_c   1.000
_cell.angle_alpha   90.00
_cell.angle_beta   90.00
_cell.angle_gamma   90.00
#
_symmetry.space_group_name_H-M   'P 1'
#
loop_
_entity.id
_entity.type
_entity.pdbx_description
1 polymer ?
#
loop_
_entity_poly.entity_id
_entity_poly.type
_entity_poly.pdbx_seq_one_letter_code
_entity_poly.pdbx_strand_id
1 'polypeptide(L)'
;VMQNVVPQLSDRKNVWRAKFSSLVAKDLQHAYRNLGYPNQNEALSVDARQEIDLKTGVAFTRFQTRYFQGKYGDLDSSLVSYGPCQTPTLWFCVRRHNDIQTFQPETYYTIDVKLEEPLMRYRLVQATTAGSPFSDREAFGVVSERVAGSQLASPLWLEWARGQLFDLQAATTFKSMIDSHQWATVTDVSEKEERRSRPGAMNTVLMLKLASQQLGMGPQQAMQVVRGLVSVQGSA
;
A
#
# COMPACT_ATOMS: atom_id res chain seq x y z
N VAL A 1 -21.32 26.90 -2.36
CA VAL A 1 -20.63 28.18 -2.74
C VAL A 1 -21.63 29.20 -3.26
N MET A 2 -22.29 28.98 -4.41
CA MET A 2 -23.30 29.91 -4.94
C MET A 2 -24.36 30.28 -3.88
N GLN A 3 -25.04 29.30 -3.27
CA GLN A 3 -26.05 29.56 -2.23
C GLN A 3 -25.51 30.24 -0.95
N ASN A 4 -24.23 30.07 -0.62
CA ASN A 4 -23.63 30.67 0.58
C ASN A 4 -23.10 32.09 0.33
N VAL A 5 -22.80 32.42 -0.93
CA VAL A 5 -22.20 33.69 -1.35
C VAL A 5 -23.28 34.66 -1.86
N VAL A 6 -24.38 34.14 -2.42
CA VAL A 6 -25.54 34.90 -2.88
C VAL A 6 -26.16 35.82 -1.82
N PRO A 7 -26.32 35.43 -0.53
CA PRO A 7 -26.87 36.32 0.48
C PRO A 7 -26.00 37.56 0.73
N GLN A 8 -24.73 37.52 0.34
CA GLN A 8 -23.74 38.58 0.53
C GLN A 8 -23.46 39.37 -0.76
N LEU A 9 -24.12 39.03 -1.88
CA LEU A 9 -23.90 39.66 -3.19
C LEU A 9 -25.22 40.11 -3.82
N SER A 10 -25.23 41.35 -4.31
CA SER A 10 -26.42 42.01 -4.85
C SER A 10 -26.91 41.44 -6.19
N ASP A 11 -26.04 40.80 -6.98
CA ASP A 11 -26.38 40.20 -8.28
C ASP A 11 -25.65 38.87 -8.51
N ARG A 12 -26.42 37.82 -8.82
CA ARG A 12 -25.91 36.48 -9.13
C ARG A 12 -25.14 36.43 -10.45
N LYS A 13 -25.39 37.37 -11.37
CA LYS A 13 -24.76 37.38 -12.71
C LYS A 13 -23.29 37.78 -12.68
N ASN A 14 -22.82 38.37 -11.59
CA ASN A 14 -21.44 38.87 -11.44
C ASN A 14 -20.52 37.93 -10.64
N VAL A 15 -20.90 36.65 -10.50
CA VAL A 15 -20.10 35.66 -9.76
C VAL A 15 -19.19 34.89 -10.71
N TRP A 16 -17.89 35.12 -10.59
CA TRP A 16 -16.86 34.48 -11.39
C TRP A 16 -16.01 33.50 -10.55
N ARG A 17 -15.48 32.46 -11.19
CA ARG A 17 -14.62 31.45 -10.56
C ARG A 17 -13.29 31.36 -11.30
N ALA A 18 -12.22 31.78 -10.64
CA ALA A 18 -10.86 31.46 -11.05
C ALA A 18 -10.57 29.97 -10.82
N LYS A 19 -9.93 29.31 -11.80
CA LYS A 19 -9.46 27.92 -11.70
C LYS A 19 -7.94 27.90 -11.85
N PHE A 20 -7.25 27.36 -10.87
CA PHE A 20 -5.79 27.24 -10.83
C PHE A 20 -5.40 25.96 -10.09
N SER A 21 -4.20 25.44 -10.38
CA SER A 21 -3.67 24.22 -9.76
C SER A 21 -2.41 24.47 -8.93
N SER A 22 -1.80 25.66 -9.06
CA SER A 22 -0.67 26.13 -8.25
C SER A 22 -0.85 27.60 -7.87
N LEU A 23 -0.12 28.06 -6.84
CA LEU A 23 -0.09 29.48 -6.44
C LEU A 23 1.03 30.27 -7.15
N VAL A 24 1.59 29.75 -8.23
CA VAL A 24 2.63 30.44 -9.01
C VAL A 24 2.01 31.61 -9.76
N ALA A 25 2.69 32.77 -9.77
CA ALA A 25 2.19 34.00 -10.38
C ALA A 25 1.67 33.83 -11.82
N LYS A 26 2.36 33.02 -12.64
CA LYS A 26 1.95 32.73 -14.03
C LYS A 26 0.58 32.03 -14.10
N ASP A 27 0.33 31.05 -13.23
CA ASP A 27 -0.93 30.31 -13.16
C ASP A 27 -2.07 31.21 -12.68
N LEU A 28 -1.80 32.07 -11.69
CA LEU A 28 -2.78 33.02 -11.17
C LEU A 28 -3.16 34.08 -12.21
N GLN A 29 -2.17 34.65 -12.91
CA GLN A 29 -2.43 35.59 -14.02
C GLN A 29 -3.24 34.94 -15.14
N HIS A 30 -2.94 33.69 -15.48
CA HIS A 30 -3.71 32.93 -16.45
C HIS A 30 -5.16 32.69 -15.98
N ALA A 31 -5.34 32.27 -14.73
CA ALA A 31 -6.65 32.04 -14.13
C ALA A 31 -7.49 33.33 -14.03
N TYR A 32 -6.86 34.47 -13.77
CA TYR A 32 -7.51 35.78 -13.73
C TYR A 32 -7.96 36.26 -15.12
N ARG A 33 -7.18 35.98 -16.17
CA ARG A 33 -7.55 36.31 -17.55
C ARG A 33 -8.65 35.41 -18.10
N ASN A 34 -8.73 34.16 -17.61
CA ASN A 34 -9.68 33.13 -18.06
C ASN A 34 -10.69 32.74 -16.98
N LEU A 35 -11.45 33.73 -16.48
CA LEU A 35 -12.49 33.48 -15.48
C LEU A 35 -13.61 32.62 -16.06
N GLY A 36 -13.99 31.58 -15.32
CA GLY A 36 -15.17 30.77 -15.64
C GLY A 36 -16.32 31.05 -14.69
N TYR A 37 -17.38 30.26 -14.81
CA TYR A 37 -18.49 30.25 -13.87
C TYR A 37 -18.35 29.09 -12.86
N PRO A 38 -18.85 29.26 -11.61
CA PRO A 38 -18.96 28.15 -10.67
C PRO A 38 -19.78 26.99 -11.25
N ASN A 39 -19.29 25.76 -11.11
CA ASN A 39 -19.98 24.58 -11.58
C ASN A 39 -21.05 24.14 -10.56
N GLN A 40 -22.33 24.24 -10.92
CA GLN A 40 -23.44 23.86 -10.03
C GLN A 40 -23.50 22.35 -9.81
N ASN A 41 -23.16 21.52 -10.80
CA ASN A 41 -23.25 20.07 -10.69
C ASN A 41 -22.23 19.51 -9.68
N GLU A 42 -21.02 20.07 -9.65
CA GLU A 42 -20.02 19.72 -8.64
C GLU A 42 -20.50 20.09 -7.23
N ALA A 43 -21.11 21.26 -7.06
CA ALA A 43 -21.69 21.66 -5.79
C ALA A 43 -22.82 20.72 -5.34
N LEU A 44 -23.78 20.45 -6.23
CA LEU A 44 -24.90 19.54 -5.97
C LEU A 44 -24.41 18.12 -5.65
N SER A 45 -23.31 17.66 -6.26
CA SER A 45 -22.74 16.35 -5.94
C SER A 45 -22.20 16.28 -4.50
N VAL A 46 -21.63 17.39 -4.01
CA VAL A 46 -21.16 17.50 -2.63
C VAL A 46 -22.35 17.53 -1.66
N ASP A 47 -23.40 18.28 -2.00
CA ASP A 47 -24.62 18.36 -1.19
C ASP A 47 -25.33 17.00 -1.12
N ALA A 48 -25.48 16.32 -2.25
CA ALA A 48 -26.05 14.97 -2.31
C ALA A 48 -25.26 13.98 -1.44
N ARG A 49 -23.91 14.02 -1.50
CA ARG A 49 -23.07 13.17 -0.65
C ARG A 49 -23.26 13.50 0.84
N GLN A 50 -23.28 14.78 1.21
CA GLN A 50 -23.54 15.18 2.61
C GLN A 50 -24.90 14.69 3.11
N GLU A 51 -25.94 14.80 2.28
CA GLU A 51 -27.28 14.34 2.63
C GLU A 51 -27.35 12.83 2.80
N ILE A 52 -26.74 12.06 1.88
CA ILE A 52 -26.66 10.60 1.96
C ILE A 52 -25.87 10.18 3.21
N ASP A 53 -24.68 10.74 3.41
CA ASP A 53 -23.83 10.43 4.56
C ASP A 53 -24.55 10.73 5.88
N LEU A 54 -25.27 11.87 5.96
CA LEU A 54 -26.03 12.27 7.13
C LEU A 54 -27.24 11.36 7.38
N LYS A 55 -28.11 11.16 6.38
CA LYS A 55 -29.34 10.38 6.53
C LYS A 55 -29.02 8.93 6.89
N THR A 56 -28.13 8.31 6.12
CA THR A 56 -27.72 6.92 6.35
C THR A 56 -26.95 6.81 7.66
N GLY A 57 -25.99 7.70 7.93
CA GLY A 57 -25.20 7.68 9.15
C GLY A 57 -26.07 7.83 10.40
N VAL A 58 -26.96 8.81 10.44
CA VAL A 58 -27.85 9.06 11.59
C VAL A 58 -28.85 7.92 11.78
N ALA A 59 -29.47 7.41 10.70
CA ALA A 59 -30.46 6.35 10.81
C ALA A 59 -29.87 5.07 11.43
N PHE A 60 -28.76 4.56 10.86
CA PHE A 60 -28.14 3.34 11.35
C PHE A 60 -27.42 3.51 12.68
N THR A 61 -26.78 4.66 12.91
CA THR A 61 -26.15 4.95 14.20
C THR A 61 -27.19 5.01 15.30
N ARG A 62 -28.26 5.80 15.15
CA ARG A 62 -29.32 5.90 16.18
C ARG A 62 -30.05 4.59 16.42
N PHE A 63 -30.26 3.79 15.38
CA PHE A 63 -30.85 2.46 15.52
C PHE A 63 -29.97 1.58 16.41
N GLN A 64 -28.67 1.47 16.11
CA GLN A 64 -27.75 0.62 16.87
C GLN A 64 -27.53 1.12 18.30
N THR A 65 -27.30 2.42 18.50
CA THR A 65 -27.04 2.99 19.83
C THR A 65 -28.23 2.77 20.77
N ARG A 66 -29.47 2.92 20.27
CA ARG A 66 -30.70 2.63 21.03
C ARG A 66 -30.94 1.13 21.22
N TYR A 67 -30.71 0.32 20.18
CA TYR A 67 -30.92 -1.13 20.25
C TYR A 67 -29.98 -1.82 21.27
N PHE A 68 -28.75 -1.33 21.39
CA PHE A 68 -27.76 -1.87 22.32
C PHE A 68 -27.73 -1.16 23.69
N GLN A 69 -28.53 -0.11 23.89
CA GLN A 69 -28.59 0.61 25.14
C GLN A 69 -29.07 -0.31 26.29
N GLY A 70 -28.22 -0.51 27.30
CA GLY A 70 -28.53 -1.35 28.46
C GLY A 70 -28.61 -2.85 28.17
N LYS A 71 -28.24 -3.31 26.96
CA LYS A 71 -28.29 -4.73 26.57
C LYS A 71 -27.06 -5.52 27.01
N TYR A 72 -25.90 -4.86 27.10
CA TYR A 72 -24.64 -5.45 27.54
C TYR A 72 -24.03 -4.57 28.62
N GLY A 73 -23.66 -5.13 29.77
CA GLY A 73 -23.12 -4.38 30.92
C GLY A 73 -21.78 -3.69 30.62
N ASP A 74 -21.00 -4.26 29.70
CA ASP A 74 -19.64 -3.79 29.37
C ASP A 74 -19.57 -2.98 28.06
N LEU A 75 -20.70 -2.71 27.41
CA LEU A 75 -20.73 -1.96 26.16
C LEU A 75 -21.30 -0.56 26.39
N ASP A 76 -20.46 0.46 26.19
CA ASP A 76 -20.95 1.81 26.00
C ASP A 76 -21.55 1.94 24.59
N SER A 77 -22.89 1.88 24.52
CA SER A 77 -23.61 1.95 23.25
C SER A 77 -23.43 3.29 22.53
N SER A 78 -22.93 4.34 23.20
CA SER A 78 -22.64 5.64 22.58
C SER A 78 -21.46 5.61 21.59
N LEU A 79 -20.61 4.59 21.67
CA LEU A 79 -19.44 4.41 20.80
C LEU A 79 -19.77 3.76 19.46
N VAL A 80 -20.95 3.17 19.30
CA VAL A 80 -21.35 2.47 18.07
C VAL A 80 -21.79 3.48 17.02
N SER A 81 -21.07 3.54 15.91
CA SER A 81 -21.39 4.42 14.78
C SER A 81 -21.41 3.65 13.45
N TYR A 82 -22.21 4.13 12.52
CA TYR A 82 -22.25 3.64 11.15
C TYR A 82 -22.00 4.78 10.18
N GLY A 83 -21.13 4.52 9.20
CA GLY A 83 -20.93 5.42 8.06
C GLY A 83 -20.81 4.62 6.77
N PRO A 84 -21.42 5.07 5.66
CA PRO A 84 -21.41 4.33 4.39
C PRO A 84 -19.99 4.09 3.84
N CYS A 85 -19.02 4.96 4.16
CA CYS A 85 -17.61 4.79 3.80
C CYS A 85 -16.76 4.21 4.95
N GLN A 86 -17.07 4.55 6.21
CA GLN A 86 -16.33 4.09 7.40
C GLN A 86 -16.47 2.58 7.59
N THR A 87 -17.69 2.04 7.48
CA THR A 87 -17.97 0.63 7.76
C THR A 87 -17.25 -0.32 6.78
N PRO A 88 -17.28 -0.10 5.44
CA PRO A 88 -16.48 -0.90 4.52
C PRO A 88 -14.97 -0.72 4.69
N THR A 89 -14.52 0.46 5.14
CA THR A 89 -13.09 0.69 5.41
C THR A 89 -12.62 -0.15 6.59
N LEU A 90 -13.40 -0.18 7.69
CA LEU A 90 -13.13 -1.04 8.84
C LEU A 90 -13.19 -2.52 8.45
N TRP A 91 -14.11 -2.88 7.54
CA TRP A 91 -14.22 -4.25 7.05
C TRP A 91 -12.92 -4.78 6.43
N PHE A 92 -12.14 -3.95 5.72
CA PHE A 92 -10.84 -4.40 5.21
C PHE A 92 -9.87 -4.77 6.35
N CYS A 93 -9.86 -4.00 7.43
CA CYS A 93 -9.03 -4.28 8.60
C CYS A 93 -9.49 -5.57 9.31
N VAL A 94 -10.80 -5.71 9.55
CA VAL A 94 -11.38 -6.89 10.21
C VAL A 94 -11.20 -8.14 9.35
N ARG A 95 -11.39 -8.04 8.03
CA ARG A 95 -11.14 -9.13 7.09
C ARG A 95 -9.69 -9.59 7.19
N ARG A 96 -8.73 -8.65 7.10
CA ARG A 96 -7.31 -9.01 7.20
C ARG A 96 -6.96 -9.61 8.55
N HIS A 97 -7.56 -9.11 9.63
CA HIS A 97 -7.41 -9.70 10.96
C HIS A 97 -7.91 -11.14 11.00
N ASN A 98 -9.13 -11.40 10.51
CA ASN A 98 -9.69 -12.74 10.44
C ASN A 98 -8.84 -13.67 9.57
N ASP A 99 -8.39 -13.20 8.40
CA ASP A 99 -7.50 -13.96 7.51
C ASP A 99 -6.20 -14.36 8.22
N ILE A 100 -5.67 -13.53 9.14
CA ILE A 100 -4.48 -13.86 9.94
C ILE A 100 -4.83 -14.86 11.05
N GLN A 101 -5.97 -14.68 11.73
CA GLN A 101 -6.39 -15.56 12.83
C GLN A 101 -6.75 -16.97 12.37
N THR A 102 -7.38 -17.10 11.18
CA THR A 102 -7.78 -18.39 10.62
C THR A 102 -6.71 -19.04 9.75
N PHE A 103 -5.59 -18.34 9.50
CA PHE A 103 -4.48 -18.88 8.74
C PHE A 103 -3.89 -20.10 9.45
N GLN A 104 -3.86 -21.24 8.77
CA GLN A 104 -3.19 -22.45 9.23
C GLN A 104 -1.86 -22.57 8.48
N PRO A 105 -0.71 -22.35 9.16
CA PRO A 105 0.59 -22.49 8.52
C PRO A 105 0.83 -23.93 8.09
N GLU A 106 1.12 -24.14 6.81
CA GLU A 106 1.54 -25.44 6.29
C GLU A 106 3.07 -25.51 6.23
N THR A 107 3.62 -26.68 6.53
CA THR A 107 5.06 -26.92 6.40
C THR A 107 5.38 -27.22 4.95
N TYR A 108 6.41 -26.57 4.42
CA TYR A 108 6.95 -26.87 3.11
C TYR A 108 8.47 -27.04 3.17
N TYR A 109 9.00 -27.66 2.13
CA TYR A 109 10.39 -28.04 2.00
C TYR A 109 10.93 -27.49 0.69
N THR A 110 12.11 -26.91 0.77
CA THR A 110 12.90 -26.44 -0.36
C THR A 110 14.31 -27.01 -0.27
N ILE A 111 14.98 -27.13 -1.40
CA ILE A 111 16.35 -27.61 -1.47
C ILE A 111 17.22 -26.43 -1.87
N ASP A 112 17.97 -25.91 -0.91
CA ASP A 112 18.93 -24.84 -1.15
C ASP A 112 20.31 -25.47 -1.36
N VAL A 113 20.92 -25.13 -2.50
CA VAL A 113 22.25 -25.62 -2.86
C VAL A 113 23.21 -24.44 -2.84
N LYS A 114 24.27 -24.59 -2.04
CA LYS A 114 25.34 -23.61 -1.89
C LYS A 114 26.57 -24.11 -2.65
N LEU A 115 26.98 -23.34 -3.66
CA LEU A 115 28.25 -23.51 -4.34
C LEU A 115 29.33 -22.77 -3.54
N GLU A 116 30.13 -23.50 -2.76
CA GLU A 116 31.40 -23.01 -2.22
C GLU A 116 32.53 -23.66 -3.01
N GLU A 117 33.51 -22.92 -3.51
CA GLU A 117 34.75 -23.56 -3.98
C GLU A 117 35.61 -23.92 -2.76
N PRO A 118 36.14 -25.16 -2.64
CA PRO A 118 36.19 -26.25 -3.63
C PRO A 118 35.11 -27.36 -3.46
N LEU A 119 34.04 -27.15 -2.68
CA LEU A 119 33.03 -28.19 -2.40
C LEU A 119 31.58 -27.66 -2.45
N MET A 120 30.76 -28.31 -3.26
CA MET A 120 29.30 -28.18 -3.25
C MET A 120 28.72 -28.63 -1.90
N ARG A 121 27.92 -27.77 -1.26
CA ARG A 121 27.18 -28.12 -0.04
C ARG A 121 25.70 -27.81 -0.23
N TYR A 122 24.83 -28.77 0.02
CA TYR A 122 23.39 -28.58 -0.01
C TYR A 122 22.80 -28.73 1.40
N ARG A 123 21.65 -28.12 1.63
CA ARG A 123 20.86 -28.32 2.84
C ARG A 123 19.39 -28.35 2.47
N LEU A 124 18.67 -29.33 3.01
CA LEU A 124 17.21 -29.31 2.98
C LEU A 124 16.74 -28.28 4.00
N VAL A 125 16.04 -27.26 3.53
CA VAL A 125 15.47 -26.21 4.37
C VAL A 125 14.00 -26.53 4.56
N GLN A 126 13.67 -26.88 5.80
CA GLN A 126 12.28 -26.92 6.25
C GLN A 126 11.87 -25.49 6.58
N ALA A 127 10.85 -25.01 5.89
CA ALA A 127 10.27 -23.70 6.16
C ALA A 127 8.80 -23.89 6.54
N THR A 128 8.41 -23.23 7.62
CA THR A 128 7.01 -23.20 8.05
C THR A 128 6.51 -21.79 7.79
N THR A 129 5.37 -21.64 7.14
CA THR A 129 4.78 -20.33 6.78
C THR A 129 4.23 -19.57 7.99
N ALA A 130 4.77 -19.80 9.21
CA ALA A 130 4.26 -19.30 10.47
C ALA A 130 4.47 -17.79 10.71
N GLY A 131 5.19 -17.12 9.81
CA GLY A 131 5.24 -15.66 9.72
C GLY A 131 4.60 -15.20 8.42
N SER A 132 4.14 -13.95 8.38
CA SER A 132 3.66 -13.33 7.13
C SER A 132 4.59 -13.69 5.94
N PRO A 133 4.11 -13.72 4.69
CA PRO A 133 4.96 -13.99 3.51
C PRO A 133 6.17 -13.04 3.34
N PHE A 134 6.30 -12.06 4.24
CA PHE A 134 7.32 -11.02 4.30
C PHE A 134 8.35 -11.18 5.44
N SER A 135 8.25 -12.19 6.32
CA SER A 135 9.30 -12.45 7.32
C SER A 135 10.29 -13.47 6.76
N ASP A 136 11.52 -13.01 6.59
CA ASP A 136 12.75 -13.82 6.49
C ASP A 136 13.03 -14.54 5.16
N ARG A 137 13.00 -13.77 4.08
CA ARG A 137 14.10 -13.83 3.09
C ARG A 137 15.23 -12.83 3.39
N GLU A 138 15.07 -12.00 4.42
CA GLU A 138 16.05 -10.96 4.80
C GLU A 138 17.28 -11.45 5.58
N ALA A 139 17.45 -12.75 5.83
CA ALA A 139 18.69 -13.27 6.41
C ALA A 139 19.85 -13.46 5.40
N PHE A 140 19.66 -13.17 4.10
CA PHE A 140 20.74 -13.23 3.11
C PHE A 140 20.72 -12.07 2.11
N GLY A 141 20.64 -10.84 2.64
CA GLY A 141 21.11 -9.68 1.90
C GLY A 141 22.63 -9.70 1.76
N VAL A 142 23.16 -10.28 0.68
CA VAL A 142 24.50 -9.92 0.21
C VAL A 142 24.34 -8.68 -0.66
N VAL A 143 24.39 -7.51 -0.04
CA VAL A 143 24.71 -6.27 -0.75
C VAL A 143 26.22 -6.33 -1.03
N SER A 144 26.59 -6.62 -2.27
CA SER A 144 27.97 -6.47 -2.74
C SER A 144 28.01 -5.37 -3.79
N GLU A 145 28.63 -4.25 -3.40
CA GLU A 145 29.11 -3.20 -4.29
C GLU A 145 30.25 -3.79 -5.14
N ARG A 146 30.13 -3.73 -6.47
CA ARG A 146 31.14 -4.25 -7.41
C ARG A 146 32.25 -3.22 -7.59
N VAL A 147 33.47 -3.58 -7.21
CA VAL A 147 34.69 -3.00 -7.80
C VAL A 147 35.29 -4.02 -8.77
N ALA A 148 35.68 -3.53 -9.94
CA ALA A 148 36.25 -4.33 -11.02
C ALA A 148 37.53 -5.05 -10.58
N GLY A 149 37.62 -6.34 -10.89
CA GLY A 149 38.83 -7.14 -10.74
C GLY A 149 38.63 -8.40 -9.91
N SER A 150 38.36 -9.51 -10.60
CA SER A 150 38.74 -10.89 -10.22
C SER A 150 38.74 -11.29 -8.73
N GLN A 151 37.71 -12.06 -8.33
CA GLN A 151 37.75 -13.31 -7.53
C GLN A 151 36.35 -13.53 -6.92
N LEU A 152 35.75 -14.69 -7.17
CA LEU A 152 34.37 -15.05 -6.77
C LEU A 152 34.34 -15.30 -5.24
N ALA A 153 34.18 -14.25 -4.43
CA ALA A 153 34.26 -14.34 -2.96
C ALA A 153 32.90 -14.42 -2.24
N SER A 154 31.79 -14.60 -2.96
CA SER A 154 30.47 -14.82 -2.37
C SER A 154 29.92 -16.18 -2.77
N PRO A 155 29.41 -17.00 -1.82
CA PRO A 155 28.82 -18.28 -2.15
C PRO A 155 27.59 -18.09 -3.05
N LEU A 156 27.52 -18.85 -4.15
CA LEU A 156 26.39 -18.80 -5.07
C LEU A 156 25.29 -19.74 -4.55
N TRP A 157 24.12 -19.19 -4.27
CA TRP A 157 22.93 -19.95 -3.93
C TRP A 157 22.15 -20.29 -5.20
N LEU A 158 21.85 -21.57 -5.41
CA LEU A 158 20.99 -22.02 -6.50
C LEU A 158 19.54 -22.06 -6.03
N GLU A 159 18.64 -21.50 -6.85
CA GLU A 159 17.21 -21.64 -6.65
C GLU A 159 16.70 -22.93 -7.29
N TRP A 160 15.86 -23.67 -6.56
CA TRP A 160 15.32 -24.92 -7.08
C TRP A 160 14.18 -24.67 -8.09
N ALA A 161 14.35 -25.16 -9.32
CA ALA A 161 13.40 -24.94 -10.42
C ALA A 161 11.97 -25.45 -10.15
N ARG A 162 11.79 -26.41 -9.23
CA ARG A 162 10.46 -26.93 -8.86
C ARG A 162 9.75 -26.10 -7.79
N GLY A 163 10.41 -25.09 -7.23
CA GLY A 163 9.84 -24.24 -6.18
C GLY A 163 9.81 -24.94 -4.82
N GLN A 164 8.61 -25.18 -4.29
CA GLN A 164 8.38 -25.69 -2.93
C GLN A 164 7.63 -27.04 -2.96
N LEU A 165 7.92 -27.92 -2.00
CA LEU A 165 7.19 -29.17 -1.78
C LEU A 165 6.50 -29.20 -0.42
N PHE A 166 5.29 -29.71 -0.34
CA PHE A 166 4.54 -29.86 0.92
C PHE A 166 4.68 -31.28 1.53
N ASP A 167 5.28 -32.21 0.79
CA ASP A 167 5.51 -33.59 1.24
C ASP A 167 6.99 -33.80 1.62
N LEU A 168 7.19 -34.26 2.86
CA LEU A 168 8.51 -34.58 3.42
C LEU A 168 9.15 -35.78 2.72
N GLN A 169 8.37 -36.80 2.33
CA GLN A 169 8.92 -38.02 1.71
C GLN A 169 9.47 -37.72 0.31
N ALA A 170 8.70 -36.98 -0.48
CA ALA A 170 9.16 -36.44 -1.75
C ALA A 170 10.43 -35.58 -1.59
N ALA A 171 10.44 -34.64 -0.63
CA ALA A 171 11.59 -33.77 -0.40
C ALA A 171 12.86 -34.55 0.02
N THR A 172 12.70 -35.56 0.88
CA THR A 172 13.81 -36.42 1.32
C THR A 172 14.38 -37.26 0.19
N THR A 173 13.51 -37.73 -0.72
CA THR A 173 13.93 -38.48 -1.91
C THR A 173 14.75 -37.61 -2.86
N PHE A 174 14.32 -36.36 -3.11
CA PHE A 174 15.09 -35.43 -3.92
C PHE A 174 16.41 -35.04 -3.26
N LYS A 175 16.41 -34.88 -1.94
CA LYS A 175 17.64 -34.66 -1.17
C LYS A 175 18.60 -35.83 -1.41
N SER A 176 18.22 -37.07 -1.12
CA SER A 176 19.12 -38.23 -1.28
C SER A 176 19.62 -38.44 -2.72
N MET A 177 18.80 -38.13 -3.73
CA MET A 177 19.24 -38.11 -5.13
C MET A 177 20.34 -37.07 -5.39
N ILE A 178 20.22 -35.87 -4.81
CA ILE A 178 21.24 -34.82 -4.92
C ILE A 178 22.47 -35.17 -4.08
N ASP A 179 22.31 -35.77 -2.90
CA ASP A 179 23.42 -36.20 -2.03
C ASP A 179 24.39 -37.14 -2.75
N SER A 180 23.87 -37.98 -3.65
CA SER A 180 24.68 -38.89 -4.47
C SER A 180 25.52 -38.21 -5.56
N HIS A 181 25.24 -36.95 -5.90
CA HIS A 181 25.92 -36.22 -6.97
C HIS A 181 26.75 -35.06 -6.40
N GLN A 182 28.07 -35.09 -6.60
CA GLN A 182 29.01 -34.08 -6.07
C GLN A 182 29.36 -32.97 -7.08
N TRP A 183 28.87 -33.07 -8.32
CA TRP A 183 29.14 -32.12 -9.38
C TRP A 183 27.83 -31.62 -9.99
N ALA A 184 27.83 -30.37 -10.45
CA ALA A 184 26.74 -29.80 -11.22
C ALA A 184 27.30 -29.33 -12.57
N THR A 185 26.54 -29.55 -13.64
CA THR A 185 26.88 -29.02 -14.96
C THR A 185 26.02 -27.81 -15.25
N VAL A 186 26.64 -26.76 -15.75
CA VAL A 186 25.94 -25.57 -16.24
C VAL A 186 25.21 -25.95 -17.52
N THR A 187 23.88 -25.95 -17.48
CA THR A 187 23.05 -26.30 -18.65
C THR A 187 22.83 -25.12 -19.59
N ASP A 188 22.64 -23.92 -19.03
CA ASP A 188 22.35 -22.71 -19.78
C ASP A 188 22.92 -21.49 -19.06
N VAL A 189 23.44 -20.53 -19.83
CA VAL A 189 23.88 -19.23 -19.34
C VAL A 189 23.18 -18.17 -20.17
N SER A 190 22.21 -17.50 -19.55
CA SER A 190 21.49 -16.39 -20.18
C SER A 190 21.84 -15.06 -19.50
N GLU A 191 22.16 -14.07 -20.32
CA GLU A 191 22.36 -12.68 -19.90
C GLU A 191 21.20 -11.85 -20.43
N LYS A 192 20.47 -11.20 -19.53
CA LYS A 192 19.35 -10.33 -19.89
C LYS A 192 19.57 -8.96 -19.27
N GLU A 193 19.57 -7.93 -20.11
CA GLU A 193 19.62 -6.56 -19.65
C GLU A 193 18.25 -6.15 -19.10
N GLU A 194 18.16 -5.92 -17.80
CA GLU A 194 16.95 -5.40 -17.16
C GLU A 194 17.07 -3.90 -16.92
N ARG A 195 16.10 -3.14 -17.46
CA ARG A 195 15.98 -1.70 -17.23
C ARG A 195 14.81 -1.42 -16.31
N ARG A 196 15.11 -0.88 -15.12
CA ARG A 196 14.06 -0.33 -14.24
C ARG A 196 13.58 1.02 -14.79
N SER A 197 12.28 1.14 -15.01
CA SER A 197 11.68 2.39 -15.46
C SER A 197 11.68 3.43 -14.34
N ARG A 198 11.73 4.70 -14.72
CA ARG A 198 11.55 5.80 -13.77
C ARG A 198 10.13 5.75 -13.21
N PRO A 199 9.92 6.14 -11.95
CA PRO A 199 8.58 6.24 -11.40
C PRO A 199 7.74 7.24 -12.20
N GLY A 200 6.45 6.95 -12.33
CA GLY A 200 5.50 7.88 -12.93
C GLY A 200 5.35 9.17 -12.11
N ALA A 201 4.70 10.17 -12.69
CA ALA A 201 4.41 11.41 -11.99
C ALA A 201 3.63 11.13 -10.68
N MET A 202 4.00 11.86 -9.62
CA MET A 202 3.44 11.63 -8.29
C MET A 202 1.96 12.05 -8.26
N ASN A 203 1.09 11.11 -7.94
CA ASN A 203 -0.32 11.35 -7.65
C ASN A 203 -0.59 11.27 -6.15
N THR A 204 -1.78 11.71 -5.71
CA THR A 204 -2.15 11.73 -4.28
C THR A 204 -2.08 10.35 -3.64
N VAL A 205 -2.47 9.28 -4.34
CA VAL A 205 -2.49 7.91 -3.78
C VAL A 205 -1.07 7.39 -3.55
N LEU A 206 -0.18 7.55 -4.55
CA LEU A 206 1.22 7.17 -4.46
C LEU A 206 1.95 8.00 -3.40
N MET A 207 1.68 9.31 -3.35
CA MET A 207 2.21 10.18 -2.32
C MET A 207 1.83 9.71 -0.91
N LEU A 208 0.54 9.41 -0.68
CA LEU A 208 0.06 8.93 0.62
C LEU A 208 0.65 7.57 0.99
N LYS A 209 0.77 6.66 0.01
CA LYS A 209 1.39 5.34 0.21
C LYS A 209 2.86 5.47 0.58
N LEU A 210 3.62 6.28 -0.15
CA LEU A 210 5.05 6.50 0.12
C LEU A 210 5.27 7.27 1.42
N ALA A 211 4.43 8.26 1.75
CA ALA A 211 4.53 8.98 3.02
C ALA A 211 4.30 8.05 4.22
N SER A 212 3.36 7.12 4.12
CA SER A 212 3.15 6.12 5.17
C SER A 212 4.31 5.12 5.23
N GLN A 213 4.75 4.58 4.08
CA GLN A 213 5.79 3.54 4.01
C GLN A 213 7.20 4.05 4.37
N GLN A 214 7.57 5.26 3.96
CA GLN A 214 8.93 5.78 4.05
C GLN A 214 9.09 6.84 5.14
N LEU A 215 8.02 7.58 5.47
CA LEU A 215 8.07 8.70 6.42
C LEU A 215 7.24 8.45 7.69
N GLY A 216 6.55 7.30 7.80
CA GLY A 216 5.70 6.98 8.95
C GLY A 216 4.51 7.94 9.14
N MET A 217 4.16 8.74 8.13
CA MET A 217 3.09 9.74 8.24
C MET A 217 1.73 9.13 7.94
N GLY A 218 0.76 9.38 8.83
CA GLY A 218 -0.64 9.04 8.58
C GLY A 218 -1.22 9.89 7.44
N PRO A 219 -2.26 9.40 6.71
CA PRO A 219 -2.79 10.11 5.55
C PRO A 219 -3.29 11.54 5.85
N GLN A 220 -3.89 11.75 7.02
CA GLN A 220 -4.36 13.07 7.44
C GLN A 220 -3.20 14.05 7.65
N GLN A 221 -2.14 13.62 8.34
CA GLN A 221 -0.95 14.42 8.61
C GLN A 221 -0.24 14.77 7.30
N ALA A 222 -0.05 13.78 6.41
CA ALA A 222 0.55 14.01 5.09
C ALA A 222 -0.21 15.06 4.27
N MET A 223 -1.55 14.98 4.23
CA MET A 223 -2.37 15.97 3.53
C MET A 223 -2.35 17.36 4.19
N GLN A 224 -2.20 17.44 5.51
CA GLN A 224 -2.06 18.73 6.20
C GLN A 224 -0.73 19.41 5.86
N VAL A 225 0.38 18.65 5.87
CA VAL A 225 1.70 19.15 5.47
C VAL A 225 1.68 19.64 4.02
N VAL A 226 1.13 18.85 3.09
CA VAL A 226 1.02 19.23 1.68
C VAL A 226 0.20 20.51 1.51
N ARG A 227 -0.92 20.65 2.23
CA ARG A 227 -1.72 21.89 2.21
C ARG A 227 -0.90 23.09 2.69
N GLY A 228 -0.12 22.93 3.76
CA GLY A 228 0.80 23.96 4.24
C GLY A 228 1.83 24.36 3.18
N LEU A 229 2.47 23.39 2.53
CA LEU A 229 3.45 23.65 1.47
C LEU A 229 2.85 24.42 0.29
N VAL A 230 1.66 24.01 -0.17
CA VAL A 230 0.97 24.70 -1.27
C VAL A 230 0.65 26.14 -0.89
N SER A 231 0.24 26.41 0.36
CA SER A 231 -0.05 27.79 0.80
C SER A 231 1.20 28.68 0.90
N VAL A 232 2.34 28.12 1.31
CA VAL A 232 3.59 28.88 1.48
C VAL A 232 4.19 29.28 0.14
N GLN A 233 4.09 28.42 -0.89
CA GLN A 233 4.57 28.73 -2.24
C GLN A 233 3.88 29.94 -2.90
N GLY A 234 2.73 30.38 -2.40
CA GLY A 234 2.05 31.59 -2.89
C GLY A 234 2.48 32.89 -2.20
N SER A 235 3.34 32.82 -1.18
CA SER A 235 3.78 33.98 -0.39
C SER A 235 5.20 34.46 -0.72
N ALA A 236 5.90 33.78 -1.63
CA ALA A 236 7.25 34.10 -2.12
C ALA A 236 7.19 34.56 -3.57
#